data_AF-A0A923VN77-F1
#
_entry.id   AF-A0A923VN77-F1
#
_cell.length_a   1.000
_cell.length_b   1.000
_cell.length_c   1.000
_cell.angle_alpha   90.00
_cell.angle_beta   90.00
_cell.angle_gamma   90.00
#
_symmetry.space_group_name_H-M   'P 1'
#
loop_
_entity.id
_entity.type
_entity.pdbx_description
1 polymer ?
#
loop_
_entity_poly.entity_id
_entity_poly.type
_entity_poly.pdbx_seq_one_letter_code
_entity_poly.pdbx_strand_id
1 'polypeptide(L)'
;YTIVPRLTGREPSQITVGAHFWLALIGLLFYTFPLMYGSTLRGLMWIEGRPFIDSVVLMAPYWLWRAIGGSLMWFSHLLFAYNFYVMVKKKVKIEIPVSPIDILKVKAELDSQTITK
;
A
#
# COMPACT_ATOMS: atom_id res chain seq x y z
N TYR A 1 -3.61 -9.47 -0.97
CA TYR A 1 -4.58 -9.32 -2.09
C TYR A 1 -5.49 -10.51 -2.31
N THR A 2 -5.18 -11.73 -1.83
CA THR A 2 -6.01 -12.92 -2.10
C THR A 2 -6.99 -13.28 -0.98
N ILE A 3 -6.54 -13.29 0.27
CA ILE A 3 -7.36 -13.74 1.42
C ILE A 3 -8.44 -12.71 1.76
N VAL A 4 -8.10 -11.43 1.84
CA VAL A 4 -9.03 -10.39 2.29
C VAL A 4 -10.28 -10.29 1.41
N PRO A 5 -10.18 -10.24 0.06
CA PRO A 5 -11.37 -10.26 -0.79
C PRO A 5 -12.22 -11.51 -0.65
N ARG A 6 -11.61 -12.68 -0.38
CA ARG A 6 -12.36 -13.92 -0.15
C ARG A 6 -13.15 -13.89 1.16
N LEU A 7 -12.64 -13.21 2.18
CA LEU A 7 -13.33 -13.04 3.47
C LEU A 7 -14.39 -11.93 3.42
N THR A 8 -14.14 -10.85 2.67
CA THR A 8 -15.02 -9.67 2.66
C THR A 8 -15.94 -9.59 1.45
N GLY A 9 -15.71 -10.41 0.42
CA GLY A 9 -16.39 -10.39 -0.88
C GLY A 9 -16.03 -9.18 -1.74
N ARG A 10 -14.91 -8.49 -1.46
CA ARG A 10 -14.62 -7.16 -2.01
C ARG A 10 -13.20 -7.05 -2.52
N GLU A 11 -13.08 -6.75 -3.80
CA GLU A 11 -11.80 -6.57 -4.49
C GLU A 11 -11.36 -5.09 -4.49
N PRO A 12 -10.06 -4.80 -4.35
CA PRO A 12 -9.50 -3.47 -4.54
C PRO A 12 -9.35 -3.15 -6.03
N SER A 13 -9.10 -1.88 -6.37
CA SER A 13 -8.83 -1.48 -7.75
C SER A 13 -7.51 -2.06 -8.26
N GLN A 14 -7.52 -2.63 -9.46
CA GLN A 14 -6.34 -3.21 -10.10
C GLN A 14 -5.24 -2.16 -10.32
N ILE A 15 -5.61 -0.91 -10.58
CA ILE A 15 -4.65 0.19 -10.77
C ILE A 15 -3.87 0.44 -9.48
N THR A 16 -4.55 0.51 -8.34
CA THR A 16 -3.91 0.74 -7.03
C THR A 16 -3.13 -0.48 -6.54
N VAL A 17 -3.54 -1.70 -6.93
CA VAL A 17 -2.75 -2.91 -6.68
C VAL A 17 -1.46 -2.90 -7.52
N GLY A 18 -1.57 -2.57 -8.81
CA GLY A 18 -0.43 -2.42 -9.70
C GLY A 18 0.54 -1.33 -9.23
N ALA A 19 0.02 -0.19 -8.78
CA ALA A 19 0.83 0.90 -8.22
C ALA A 19 1.59 0.46 -6.96
N HIS A 20 0.95 -0.28 -6.02
CA HIS A 20 1.67 -0.90 -4.92
C HIS A 20 2.79 -1.78 -5.47
N PHE A 21 2.46 -2.75 -6.32
CA PHE A 21 3.44 -3.73 -6.84
C PHE A 21 4.67 -3.05 -7.46
N TRP A 22 4.45 -2.08 -8.36
CA TRP A 22 5.56 -1.41 -9.06
C TRP A 22 6.38 -0.52 -8.13
N LEU A 23 5.77 0.20 -7.18
CA LEU A 23 6.53 0.97 -6.18
C LEU A 23 7.38 0.06 -5.30
N ALA A 24 6.84 -1.08 -4.86
CA ALA A 24 7.57 -2.05 -4.05
C ALA A 24 8.73 -2.67 -4.84
N LEU A 25 8.47 -3.11 -6.08
CA LEU A 25 9.48 -3.74 -6.93
C LEU A 25 10.61 -2.76 -7.27
N ILE A 26 10.29 -1.57 -7.79
CA ILE A 26 11.29 -0.57 -8.15
C ILE A 26 12.07 -0.13 -6.90
N GLY A 27 11.38 0.06 -5.77
CA GLY A 27 12.01 0.38 -4.49
C GLY A 27 13.00 -0.69 -4.04
N LEU A 28 12.63 -1.98 -4.16
CA LEU A 28 13.50 -3.11 -3.86
C LEU A 28 14.74 -3.14 -4.76
N LEU A 29 14.61 -2.84 -6.05
CA LEU A 29 15.75 -2.82 -6.98
C LEU A 29 16.73 -1.68 -6.64
N PHE A 30 16.23 -0.47 -6.37
CA PHE A 30 17.06 0.67 -5.94
C PHE A 30 17.70 0.47 -4.57
N TYR A 31 17.08 -0.34 -3.70
CA TYR A 31 17.70 -0.72 -2.44
C TYR A 31 18.80 -1.76 -2.64
N THR A 32 18.51 -2.81 -3.41
CA THR A 32 19.34 -4.02 -3.45
C THR A 32 20.59 -3.84 -4.32
N PHE A 33 20.45 -3.39 -5.57
CA PHE A 33 21.59 -3.33 -6.49
C PHE A 33 22.70 -2.38 -6.03
N PRO A 34 22.41 -1.14 -5.60
CA PRO A 34 23.44 -0.23 -5.11
C PRO A 34 24.16 -0.77 -3.88
N LEU A 35 23.44 -1.44 -2.97
CA LEU A 35 24.07 -2.05 -1.80
C LEU A 35 24.92 -3.27 -2.15
N MET A 36 24.49 -4.12 -3.09
CA MET A 36 25.31 -5.24 -3.56
C MET A 36 26.62 -4.74 -4.16
N TYR A 37 26.54 -3.73 -5.04
CA TYR A 37 27.71 -3.15 -5.68
C TYR A 37 28.62 -2.43 -4.67
N GLY A 38 28.07 -1.48 -3.89
CA GLY A 38 28.83 -0.72 -2.89
C GLY A 38 29.46 -1.61 -1.82
N SER A 39 28.74 -2.63 -1.34
CA SER A 39 29.28 -3.56 -0.34
C SER A 39 30.39 -4.44 -0.89
N THR A 40 30.33 -4.80 -2.18
CA THR A 40 31.40 -5.54 -2.85
C THR A 40 32.67 -4.70 -2.90
N LEU A 41 32.57 -3.44 -3.36
CA LEU A 41 33.70 -2.52 -3.38
C LEU A 41 34.28 -2.26 -1.98
N ARG A 42 33.40 -2.07 -0.99
CA ARG A 42 33.79 -1.91 0.41
C ARG A 42 34.58 -3.11 0.93
N GLY A 43 34.14 -4.33 0.60
CA GLY A 43 34.84 -5.57 0.94
C GLY A 43 36.22 -5.66 0.30
N LEU A 44 36.36 -5.26 -0.96
CA LEU A 44 37.67 -5.20 -1.65
C LEU A 44 38.63 -4.22 -0.96
N MET A 45 38.15 -3.04 -0.55
CA MET A 45 38.98 -2.07 0.19
C MET A 45 39.50 -2.64 1.52
N TRP A 46 38.70 -3.45 2.20
CA TRP A 46 39.13 -4.10 3.44
C TRP A 46 40.21 -5.14 3.20
N ILE A 47 40.11 -5.92 2.11
CA ILE A 47 41.14 -6.88 1.70
C ILE A 47 42.45 -6.15 1.35
N GLU A 48 42.36 -4.98 0.73
CA GLU A 48 43.51 -4.11 0.42
C GLU A 48 44.15 -3.46 1.66
N GLY A 49 43.54 -3.58 2.85
CA GLY A 49 44.04 -2.96 4.08
C GLY A 49 43.87 -1.44 4.12
N ARG A 50 42.95 -0.87 3.33
CA ARG A 50 42.70 0.59 3.33
C ARG A 50 42.06 1.05 4.65
N PRO A 51 42.28 2.32 5.06
CA PRO A 51 41.63 2.88 6.24
C PRO A 51 40.11 2.67 6.22
N PHE A 52 39.55 2.20 7.34
CA PHE A 52 38.12 1.87 7.43
C PHE A 52 37.22 3.06 7.05
N ILE A 53 37.63 4.28 7.41
CA ILE A 53 36.90 5.51 7.11
C ILE A 53 36.72 5.74 5.60
N ASP A 54 37.68 5.37 4.76
CA ASP A 54 37.57 5.53 3.31
C ASP A 54 36.46 4.64 2.75
N SER A 55 36.32 3.44 3.33
CA SER A 55 35.26 2.49 2.98
C SER A 55 33.86 2.98 3.40
N VAL A 56 33.78 3.79 4.46
CA VAL A 56 32.55 4.45 4.93
C VAL A 56 32.20 5.61 4.00
N VAL A 57 33.17 6.44 3.63
CA VAL A 57 32.99 7.56 2.70
C VAL A 57 32.54 7.06 1.32
N LEU A 58 33.14 5.97 0.82
CA LEU A 58 32.72 5.30 -0.41
C LEU A 58 31.23 4.93 -0.40
N MET A 59 30.70 4.54 0.76
CA MET A 59 29.32 4.06 0.89
C MET A 59 28.24 5.14 0.82
N ALA A 60 28.59 6.42 1.01
CA ALA A 60 27.65 7.53 1.06
C ALA A 60 26.65 7.57 -0.12
N PRO A 61 27.06 7.52 -1.40
CA PRO A 61 26.11 7.51 -2.53
C PRO A 61 25.23 6.26 -2.58
N TYR A 62 25.72 5.10 -2.11
CA TYR A 62 24.94 3.86 -2.09
C TYR A 62 23.87 3.89 -1.00
N TRP A 63 24.13 4.54 0.13
CA TRP A 63 23.12 4.77 1.17
C TRP A 63 22.05 5.77 0.74
N LEU A 64 22.37 6.74 -0.11
CA LEU A 64 21.37 7.62 -0.72
C LEU A 64 20.38 6.80 -1.55
N TRP A 65 20.86 5.93 -2.44
CA TRP A 65 20.00 5.06 -3.23
C TRP A 65 19.19 4.08 -2.37
N ARG A 66 19.78 3.56 -1.29
CA ARG A 66 19.06 2.78 -0.28
C ARG A 66 17.89 3.56 0.30
N ALA A 67 18.09 4.83 0.67
CA ALA A 67 17.02 5.67 1.23
C ALA A 67 15.92 5.93 0.20
N ILE A 68 16.27 6.17 -1.06
CA ILE A 68 15.31 6.34 -2.17
C ILE A 68 14.49 5.07 -2.36
N GLY A 69 15.15 3.92 -2.49
CA GLY A 69 14.49 2.62 -2.65
C GLY A 69 13.60 2.26 -1.46
N GLY A 70 14.10 2.50 -0.23
CA GLY A 70 13.34 2.31 1.00
C GLY A 70 12.10 3.19 1.09
N SER A 71 12.19 4.45 0.64
CA SER A 71 11.04 5.37 0.61
C SER A 71 9.98 4.91 -0.37
N LEU A 72 10.36 4.44 -1.56
CA LEU A 72 9.42 3.87 -2.54
C LEU A 72 8.67 2.65 -1.98
N MET A 73 9.38 1.74 -1.30
CA MET A 73 8.76 0.60 -0.62
C MET A 73 7.82 1.06 0.50
N TRP A 74 8.20 2.09 1.26
CA TRP A 74 7.35 2.66 2.31
C TRP A 74 6.05 3.25 1.73
N PHE A 75 6.13 4.03 0.65
CA PHE A 75 4.95 4.55 -0.05
C PHE A 75 4.06 3.43 -0.62
N SER A 76 4.63 2.31 -1.08
CA SER A 76 3.85 1.16 -1.55
C SER A 76 2.97 0.59 -0.43
N HIS A 77 3.44 0.59 0.82
CA HIS A 77 2.68 0.11 1.97
C HIS A 77 1.55 1.07 2.37
N LEU A 78 1.66 2.37 2.07
CA LEU A 78 0.53 3.29 2.20
C LEU A 78 -0.58 2.94 1.19
N LEU A 79 -0.22 2.62 -0.06
CA LEU A 79 -1.18 2.11 -1.05
C LEU A 79 -1.79 0.78 -0.63
N PHE A 80 -0.98 -0.11 -0.03
CA PHE A 80 -1.50 -1.35 0.54
C PHE A 80 -2.54 -1.09 1.63
N ALA A 81 -2.24 -0.19 2.57
CA ALA A 81 -3.14 0.15 3.67
C ALA A 81 -4.46 0.74 3.14
N TYR A 82 -4.39 1.61 2.12
CA TYR A 82 -5.57 2.12 1.43
C TYR A 82 -6.40 0.99 0.79
N ASN A 83 -5.77 0.11 0.02
CA ASN A 83 -6.46 -1.02 -0.61
C ASN A 83 -7.09 -1.95 0.45
N PHE A 84 -6.37 -2.19 1.55
CA PHE A 84 -6.85 -2.99 2.66
C PHE A 84 -8.11 -2.37 3.29
N TYR A 85 -8.09 -1.06 3.54
CA TYR A 85 -9.24 -0.33 4.05
C TYR A 85 -10.46 -0.45 3.13
N VAL A 86 -10.27 -0.30 1.81
CA VAL A 86 -11.37 -0.45 0.82
C VAL A 86 -12.00 -1.84 0.87
N MET A 87 -11.19 -2.89 1.03
CA MET A 87 -11.67 -4.27 1.11
C MET A 87 -12.43 -4.56 2.42
N VAL A 88 -12.07 -3.91 3.53
CA VAL A 88 -12.64 -4.18 4.87
C VAL A 88 -13.83 -3.28 5.22
N LYS A 89 -13.89 -2.05 4.71
CA LYS A 89 -14.94 -1.07 5.05
C LYS A 89 -16.34 -1.60 4.71
N LYS A 90 -17.21 -1.85 5.71
CA LYS A 90 -18.62 -2.25 5.50
C LYS A 90 -19.37 -1.22 4.65
N LYS A 91 -20.12 -1.69 3.64
CA LYS A 91 -21.12 -0.87 2.94
C LYS A 91 -22.44 -1.05 3.68
N VAL A 92 -23.13 0.04 3.96
CA VAL A 92 -24.51 0.00 4.43
C VAL A 92 -25.32 -0.67 3.32
N LYS A 93 -25.96 -1.80 3.61
CA LYS A 93 -26.96 -2.38 2.70
C LYS A 93 -28.12 -1.41 2.68
N ILE A 94 -28.32 -0.73 1.56
CA ILE A 94 -29.58 -0.02 1.31
C ILE A 94 -30.56 -1.11 0.88
N GLU A 95 -31.41 -1.55 1.81
CA GLU A 95 -32.50 -2.46 1.50
C GLU A 95 -33.54 -1.68 0.69
N ILE A 96 -33.64 -2.00 -0.60
CA ILE A 96 -34.66 -1.42 -1.47
C ILE A 96 -35.94 -2.25 -1.25
N PRO A 97 -37.03 -1.65 -0.72
CA PRO A 97 -38.27 -2.38 -0.51
C PRO A 97 -38.81 -2.86 -1.86
N VAL A 98 -38.92 -4.18 -2.03
CA VAL A 98 -39.38 -4.81 -3.29
C VAL A 98 -40.87 -5.16 -3.26
N SER A 99 -41.46 -5.31 -2.06
CA SER A 99 -42.90 -5.53 -1.92
C SER A 99 -43.64 -4.20 -1.95
N PRO A 100 -44.81 -4.11 -2.63
CA PRO A 100 -45.70 -2.95 -2.52
C PRO A 100 -46.01 -2.57 -1.07
N ILE A 101 -46.12 -3.56 -0.16
CA ILE A 101 -46.38 -3.34 1.27
C ILE A 101 -45.17 -2.67 1.94
N ASP A 102 -43.96 -3.09 1.59
CA ASP A 102 -42.73 -2.53 2.16
C ASP A 102 -42.49 -1.11 1.66
N ILE A 103 -42.81 -0.84 0.39
CA ILE A 103 -42.76 0.52 -0.19
C ILE A 103 -43.76 1.43 0.53
N LEU A 104 -44.96 0.96 0.81
CA LEU A 104 -45.98 1.72 1.54
C LEU A 104 -45.57 1.98 3.00
N LYS A 105 -44.94 1.01 3.68
CA LYS A 105 -44.41 1.20 5.04
C LYS A 105 -43.28 2.22 5.07
N VAL A 106 -42.30 2.10 4.18
CA VAL A 106 -41.19 3.05 4.07
C VAL A 106 -41.71 4.45 3.71
N LYS A 107 -42.71 4.54 2.82
CA LYS A 107 -43.34 5.83 2.49
C LYS A 107 -44.09 6.43 3.68
N ALA A 108 -44.86 5.64 4.43
CA ALA A 108 -45.56 6.11 5.63
C ALA A 108 -44.58 6.58 6.72
N GLU A 109 -43.46 5.87 6.90
CA GLU A 109 -42.38 6.29 7.80
C GLU A 109 -41.76 7.62 7.35
N LEU A 110 -41.47 7.78 6.06
CA LEU A 110 -40.94 9.02 5.48
C LEU A 110 -41.91 10.20 5.63
N ASP A 111 -43.20 9.99 5.34
CA ASP A 111 -44.24 11.02 5.46
C ASP A 111 -44.41 11.46 6.93
N SER A 112 -44.35 10.52 7.88
CA SER A 112 -44.42 10.83 9.33
C SER A 112 -43.21 11.65 9.82
N GLN A 113 -42.00 11.31 9.37
CA GLN A 113 -40.78 12.05 9.70
C GLN A 113 -40.75 13.46 9.08
N THR A 114 -41.48 13.65 7.97
CA THR A 114 -41.62 14.96 7.31
C THR A 114 -42.62 15.86 8.04
N ILE A 115 -43.64 15.30 8.69
CA ILE A 115 -44.65 16.05 9.47
C ILE A 115 -44.12 16.48 10.86
N THR A 116 -43.07 15.81 11.36
CA THR A 116 -42.49 16.11 12.69
C THR A 116 -41.37 17.16 12.65
N LYS A 117 -41.02 17.67 11.47
CA LYS A 117 -40.06 18.77 11.26
C LYS A 117 -40.78 20.03 10.80
#